data_AF-A0AAW2JME7-F1
#
_entry.id   AF-A0AAW2JME7-F1
#
_cell.length_a   1.000
_cell.length_b   1.000
_cell.length_c   1.000
_cell.angle_alpha   90.00
_cell.angle_beta   90.00
_cell.angle_gamma   90.00
#
_symmetry.space_group_name_H-M   'P 1'
#
loop_
_entity.id
_entity.type
_entity.pdbx_description
1 polymer ?
#
loop_
_entity_poly.entity_id
_entity_poly.type
_entity_poly.pdbx_seq_one_letter_code
_entity_poly.pdbx_strand_id
1 'polypeptide(L)'
;MGYRLKYLPVTYLGVPLYKGNRKACLFDPIISQIRSLLQGWAMTNLSHGGRHIHWASSENVCFLVAEGGLGIRGLADYVRAFSMILWWRFRLRSSLWLEFLHGRYCRNLHPTLVPYNQKHSAVWHRLCHIRDVVEPFVFWTLGHGSVSFWHDNWFGEKPLARIVHRESYTLKPVHYYWHEGEWNVPKIFMIVPTHIAYAICQIPIAAGQVDKIV
;
A
#
# COMPACT_ATOMS: atom_id res chain seq x y z
N MET A 1 34.74 -25.76 11.98
CA MET A 1 33.60 -25.57 11.05
C MET A 1 33.91 -24.39 10.14
N GLY A 2 34.25 -24.66 8.88
CA GLY A 2 34.83 -23.69 7.95
C GLY A 2 33.78 -22.91 7.17
N TYR A 3 33.47 -21.69 7.61
CA TYR A 3 32.90 -20.69 6.72
C TYR A 3 34.07 -20.05 5.93
N ARG A 4 34.13 -20.29 4.61
CA ARG A 4 35.06 -19.56 3.74
C ARG A 4 34.57 -18.13 3.62
N LEU A 5 35.36 -17.17 4.09
CA LEU A 5 35.16 -15.73 3.84
C LEU A 5 35.11 -15.52 2.32
N LYS A 6 33.92 -15.18 1.80
CA LYS A 6 33.73 -14.81 0.40
C LYS A 6 33.65 -13.28 0.30
N TYR A 7 34.31 -12.73 -0.72
CA TYR A 7 34.28 -11.29 -1.03
C TYR A 7 33.05 -10.94 -1.85
N LEU A 8 32.39 -9.83 -1.51
CA LEU A 8 31.19 -9.33 -2.20
C LEU A 8 31.51 -9.01 -3.68
N PRO A 9 30.60 -9.32 -4.62
CA PRO A 9 29.26 -9.86 -4.43
C PRO A 9 29.22 -11.39 -4.22
N VAL A 10 28.42 -11.87 -3.25
CA VAL A 10 28.27 -13.30 -2.94
C VAL A 10 26.81 -13.71 -2.93
N THR A 11 26.48 -14.87 -3.49
CA THR A 11 25.13 -15.43 -3.36
C THR A 11 24.99 -16.11 -2.01
N TYR A 12 24.03 -15.67 -1.21
CA TYR A 12 23.66 -16.24 0.07
C TYR A 12 22.18 -16.60 0.07
N LEU A 13 21.86 -17.88 0.30
CA LEU A 13 20.49 -18.42 0.25
C LEU A 13 19.74 -18.06 -1.05
N GLY A 14 20.45 -18.09 -2.18
CA GLY A 14 19.89 -17.75 -3.49
C GLY A 14 19.76 -16.25 -3.78
N VAL A 15 20.15 -15.36 -2.85
CA VAL A 15 20.10 -13.90 -3.02
C VAL A 15 21.51 -13.31 -3.14
N PRO A 16 21.79 -12.47 -4.15
CA PRO A 16 23.07 -11.79 -4.29
C PRO A 16 23.23 -10.71 -3.20
N LEU A 17 24.22 -10.89 -2.33
CA LEU A 17 24.71 -9.87 -1.42
C LEU A 17 25.81 -9.07 -2.13
N TYR A 18 25.76 -7.74 -2.06
CA TYR A 18 26.76 -6.87 -2.69
C TYR A 18 26.95 -5.59 -1.89
N LYS A 19 28.07 -4.89 -2.13
CA LYS A 19 28.38 -3.60 -1.51
C LYS A 19 28.18 -2.48 -2.53
N GLY A 20 27.53 -1.39 -2.13
CA GLY A 20 27.29 -0.21 -2.98
C GLY A 20 25.86 -0.11 -3.53
N ASN A 21 25.67 0.72 -4.56
CA ASN A 21 24.35 1.01 -5.11
C ASN A 21 23.74 -0.23 -5.80
N ARG A 22 22.42 -0.40 -5.64
CA ARG A 22 21.66 -1.46 -6.31
C ARG A 22 21.77 -1.34 -7.83
N LYS A 23 22.35 -2.36 -8.47
CA LYS A 23 22.34 -2.52 -9.92
C LYS A 23 21.33 -3.60 -10.30
N ALA A 24 20.46 -3.34 -11.28
CA ALA A 24 19.44 -4.28 -11.73
C ALA A 24 20.06 -5.62 -12.16
N CYS A 25 21.21 -5.57 -12.83
CA CYS A 25 21.91 -6.74 -13.35
C CYS A 25 22.33 -7.78 -12.29
N LEU A 26 22.46 -7.36 -11.02
CA LEU A 26 22.82 -8.27 -9.93
C LEU A 26 21.71 -9.30 -9.68
N PHE A 27 20.46 -8.99 -10.03
CA PHE A 27 19.29 -9.85 -9.83
C PHE A 27 18.89 -10.62 -11.09
N ASP A 28 19.57 -10.40 -12.22
CA ASP A 28 19.29 -11.11 -13.48
C ASP A 28 19.30 -12.63 -13.33
N PRO A 29 20.19 -13.26 -12.54
CA PRO A 29 20.16 -14.72 -12.32
C PRO A 29 18.89 -15.21 -11.63
N ILE A 30 18.32 -14.41 -10.72
CA ILE A 30 17.06 -14.76 -10.04
C ILE A 30 15.89 -14.56 -11.00
N ILE A 31 15.90 -13.45 -11.75
CA ILE A 31 14.87 -13.15 -12.74
C ILE A 31 14.85 -14.23 -13.82
N SER A 32 16.02 -14.68 -14.28
CA SER A 32 16.12 -15.75 -15.27
C SER A 32 15.68 -17.10 -14.73
N GLN A 33 15.95 -17.42 -13.45
CA GLN A 33 15.41 -18.63 -12.80
C GLN A 33 13.89 -18.59 -12.71
N ILE A 34 13.30 -17.46 -12.29
CA ILE A 34 11.84 -17.30 -12.25
C ILE A 34 11.24 -17.45 -13.64
N ARG A 35 11.83 -16.80 -14.66
CA ARG A 35 11.41 -16.94 -16.06
C ARG A 35 11.53 -18.37 -16.57
N SER A 36 12.61 -19.07 -16.25
CA SER A 36 12.85 -20.46 -16.63
C SER A 36 11.83 -21.41 -15.99
N LEU A 37 11.50 -21.21 -14.70
CA LEU A 37 10.44 -21.98 -14.04
C LEU A 37 9.08 -21.77 -14.71
N LEU A 38 8.73 -20.51 -15.02
CA LEU A 38 7.49 -20.19 -15.73
C LEU A 38 7.47 -20.79 -17.15
N GLN A 39 8.60 -20.78 -17.86
CA GLN A 39 8.73 -21.42 -19.18
C GLN A 39 8.66 -22.94 -19.11
N GLY A 40 9.26 -23.57 -18.09
CA GLY A 40 9.19 -25.01 -17.87
C GLY A 40 7.75 -25.48 -17.69
N TRP A 41 6.93 -24.70 -17.00
CA TRP A 41 5.50 -24.98 -16.84
C TRP A 41 4.67 -24.73 -18.10
N ALA A 42 5.07 -23.76 -18.93
CA ALA A 42 4.51 -23.65 -20.27
C ALA A 42 4.88 -24.90 -21.08
N MET A 43 6.13 -25.36 -21.07
CA MET A 43 6.54 -26.48 -21.92
C MET A 43 6.11 -27.88 -21.44
N THR A 44 5.43 -28.01 -20.29
CA THR A 44 4.94 -29.31 -19.80
C THR A 44 3.66 -29.76 -20.53
N ASN A 45 3.72 -30.96 -21.13
CA ASN A 45 2.60 -31.65 -21.77
C ASN A 45 1.53 -32.02 -20.73
N LEU A 46 0.55 -31.12 -20.51
CA LEU A 46 -0.58 -31.37 -19.62
C LEU A 46 -1.81 -31.95 -20.33
N SER A 47 -1.73 -32.23 -21.64
CA SER A 47 -2.83 -32.88 -22.37
C SER A 47 -2.66 -34.41 -22.38
N HIS A 48 -3.72 -35.12 -21.99
CA HIS A 48 -3.87 -36.55 -22.26
C HIS A 48 -4.04 -36.74 -23.78
N GLY A 49 -2.94 -36.85 -24.53
CA GLY A 49 -3.02 -37.13 -25.98
C GLY A 49 -1.93 -36.54 -26.87
N GLY A 50 -0.88 -35.89 -26.32
CA GLY A 50 0.31 -35.55 -27.11
C GLY A 50 0.14 -34.42 -28.14
N ARG A 51 -0.93 -33.61 -28.05
CA ARG A 51 -1.02 -32.37 -28.84
C ARG A 51 -0.15 -31.30 -28.20
N HIS A 52 0.88 -30.87 -28.93
CA HIS A 52 1.72 -29.73 -28.61
C HIS A 52 0.87 -28.47 -28.48
N ILE A 53 0.72 -27.97 -27.26
CA ILE A 53 0.24 -26.61 -27.04
C ILE A 53 1.44 -25.70 -27.32
N HIS A 54 1.47 -25.06 -28.48
CA HIS A 54 2.40 -23.98 -28.74
C HIS A 54 1.98 -22.80 -27.86
N TRP A 55 2.62 -22.67 -26.70
CA TRP A 55 2.34 -21.57 -25.78
C TRP A 55 2.75 -20.27 -26.43
N ALA A 56 1.77 -19.40 -26.57
CA ALA A 56 1.96 -18.03 -26.97
C ALA A 56 2.86 -17.30 -25.95
N SER A 57 3.40 -16.14 -26.33
CA SER A 57 4.38 -15.34 -25.56
C SER A 57 4.06 -15.25 -24.05
N SER A 58 5.06 -15.00 -23.19
CA SER A 58 4.84 -14.84 -21.73
C SER A 58 3.73 -13.85 -21.34
N GLU A 59 3.36 -12.93 -22.24
CA GLU A 59 2.21 -12.03 -22.07
C GLU A 59 0.88 -12.77 -22.21
N ASN A 60 0.79 -13.73 -23.13
CA ASN A 60 -0.44 -14.45 -23.45
C ASN A 60 -0.75 -15.59 -22.45
N VAL A 61 0.28 -16.12 -21.78
CA VAL A 61 0.13 -17.09 -20.68
C VAL A 61 -0.69 -16.51 -19.52
N CYS A 62 -0.61 -15.20 -19.30
CA CYS A 62 -1.24 -14.56 -18.14
C CYS A 62 -2.70 -14.13 -18.37
N PHE A 63 -3.24 -14.34 -19.58
CA PHE A 63 -4.64 -14.05 -19.86
C PHE A 63 -5.58 -15.02 -19.15
N LEU A 64 -6.83 -14.60 -18.99
CA LEU A 64 -7.89 -15.44 -18.43
C LEU A 64 -8.11 -16.66 -19.33
N VAL A 65 -8.57 -17.77 -18.75
CA VAL A 65 -8.87 -19.01 -19.51
C VAL A 65 -9.86 -18.74 -20.65
N ALA A 66 -10.77 -17.78 -20.47
CA ALA A 66 -11.72 -17.34 -21.49
C ALA A 66 -11.07 -16.68 -22.73
N GLU A 67 -9.86 -16.12 -22.58
CA GLU A 67 -9.10 -15.46 -23.64
C GLU A 67 -7.99 -16.39 -24.20
N GLY A 68 -7.98 -17.67 -23.83
CA GLY A 68 -7.00 -18.66 -24.28
C GLY A 68 -5.69 -18.69 -23.48
N GLY A 69 -5.62 -18.02 -22.32
CA GLY A 69 -4.48 -18.06 -21.40
C GLY A 69 -4.59 -19.14 -20.30
N LEU A 70 -3.57 -19.25 -19.43
CA LEU A 70 -3.53 -20.22 -18.32
C LEU A 70 -4.36 -19.80 -17.10
N GLY A 71 -4.91 -18.58 -17.09
CA GLY A 71 -5.58 -18.01 -15.92
C GLY A 71 -4.64 -17.66 -14.76
N ILE A 72 -3.32 -17.73 -14.97
CA ILE A 72 -2.30 -17.33 -13.99
C ILE A 72 -2.11 -15.82 -14.12
N ARG A 73 -2.23 -15.07 -13.02
CA ARG A 73 -2.06 -13.60 -13.08
C ARG A 73 -0.62 -13.22 -13.40
N GLY A 74 -0.43 -12.10 -14.11
CA GLY A 74 0.90 -11.60 -14.43
C GLY A 74 1.68 -11.21 -13.18
N LEU A 75 3.02 -11.33 -13.22
CA LEU A 75 3.88 -10.89 -12.11
C LEU A 75 3.65 -9.42 -11.74
N ALA A 76 3.35 -8.58 -12.73
CA ALA A 76 3.02 -7.17 -12.52
C ALA A 76 1.77 -7.00 -11.62
N ASP A 77 0.75 -7.86 -11.78
CA ASP A 77 -0.46 -7.83 -10.96
C ASP A 77 -0.18 -8.26 -9.54
N TYR A 78 0.66 -9.29 -9.34
CA TYR A 78 1.11 -9.68 -8.00
C TYR A 78 1.89 -8.54 -7.33
N VAL A 79 2.83 -7.91 -8.04
CA VAL A 79 3.59 -6.77 -7.53
C VAL A 79 2.63 -5.63 -7.14
N ARG A 80 1.63 -5.34 -7.97
CA ARG A 80 0.61 -4.33 -7.69
C ARG A 80 -0.20 -4.70 -6.44
N ALA A 81 -0.76 -5.91 -6.37
CA ALA A 81 -1.55 -6.40 -5.23
C ALA A 81 -0.75 -6.37 -3.93
N PHE A 82 0.50 -6.85 -3.93
CA PHE A 82 1.36 -6.77 -2.75
C PHE A 82 1.70 -5.32 -2.38
N SER A 83 1.78 -4.40 -3.34
CA SER A 83 1.94 -2.97 -3.04
C SER A 83 0.71 -2.42 -2.32
N MET A 84 -0.50 -2.81 -2.75
CA MET A 84 -1.75 -2.41 -2.12
C MET A 84 -1.83 -2.90 -0.67
N ILE A 85 -1.54 -4.20 -0.46
CA ILE A 85 -1.49 -4.79 0.90
C ILE A 85 -0.43 -4.09 1.76
N LEU A 86 0.73 -3.77 1.19
CA LEU A 86 1.78 -3.06 1.90
C LEU A 86 1.36 -1.64 2.30
N TRP A 87 0.65 -0.94 1.41
CA TRP A 87 0.09 0.38 1.69
C TRP A 87 -0.97 0.30 2.81
N TRP A 88 -1.88 -0.65 2.74
CA TRP A 88 -2.86 -0.92 3.79
C TRP A 88 -2.21 -1.13 5.17
N ARG A 89 -1.22 -2.03 5.24
CA ARG A 89 -0.47 -2.28 6.47
C ARG A 89 0.27 -1.02 6.95
N PHE A 90 0.83 -0.26 6.02
CA PHE A 90 1.48 1.02 6.31
C PHE A 90 0.52 2.02 6.93
N ARG A 91 -0.72 2.12 6.44
CA ARG A 91 -1.78 2.95 7.03
C ARG A 91 -2.12 2.51 8.45
N LEU A 92 -2.20 1.21 8.71
CA LEU A 92 -2.45 0.63 10.03
C LEU A 92 -1.26 0.72 11.01
N ARG A 93 -0.06 1.12 10.55
CA ARG A 93 1.18 1.06 11.36
C ARG A 93 1.43 -0.33 11.95
N SER A 94 1.11 -1.39 11.22
CA SER A 94 0.97 -2.75 11.79
C SER A 94 2.29 -3.46 12.16
N SER A 95 3.44 -2.80 12.02
CA SER A 95 4.75 -3.37 12.40
C SER A 95 5.78 -2.27 12.67
N LEU A 96 6.80 -2.59 13.47
CA LEU A 96 7.90 -1.67 13.78
C LEU A 96 8.58 -1.09 12.53
N TRP A 97 8.72 -1.89 11.47
CA TRP A 97 9.28 -1.41 10.20
C TRP A 97 8.38 -0.36 9.53
N LEU A 98 7.06 -0.54 9.57
CA LEU A 98 6.10 0.41 9.02
C LEU A 98 5.98 1.68 9.87
N GLU A 99 6.17 1.55 11.18
CA GLU A 99 6.28 2.68 12.11
C GLU A 99 7.55 3.50 11.83
N PHE A 100 8.69 2.83 11.65
CA PHE A 100 9.94 3.47 11.22
C PHE A 100 9.77 4.20 9.89
N LEU A 101 9.14 3.57 8.89
CA LEU A 101 8.86 4.22 7.61
C LEU A 101 7.97 5.47 7.81
N HIS A 102 7.00 5.43 8.73
CA HIS A 102 6.20 6.61 9.05
C HIS A 102 7.06 7.77 9.50
N GLY A 103 7.87 7.55 10.55
CA GLY A 103 8.66 8.60 11.16
C GLY A 103 9.69 9.16 10.19
N ARG A 104 10.29 8.29 9.37
CA ARG A 104 11.27 8.68 8.36
C ARG A 104 10.68 9.57 7.26
N TYR A 105 9.53 9.21 6.71
CA TYR A 105 9.03 9.82 5.48
C TYR A 105 7.87 10.80 5.69
N CYS A 106 6.96 10.50 6.61
CA CYS A 106 5.78 11.33 6.85
C CYS A 106 6.09 12.45 7.84
N ARG A 107 6.95 12.22 8.83
CA ARG A 107 7.25 13.18 9.92
C ARG A 107 5.93 13.68 10.55
N ASN A 108 5.52 14.90 10.24
CA ASN A 108 4.28 15.52 10.72
C ASN A 108 3.20 15.64 9.64
N LEU A 109 3.43 15.14 8.43
CA LEU A 109 2.47 15.16 7.33
C LEU A 109 1.63 13.89 7.32
N HIS A 110 0.40 14.00 6.83
CA HIS A 110 -0.39 12.82 6.49
C HIS A 110 0.27 12.04 5.33
N PRO A 111 0.27 10.69 5.34
CA PRO A 111 0.81 9.86 4.26
C PRO A 111 0.42 10.27 2.84
N THR A 112 -0.78 10.81 2.66
CA THR A 112 -1.27 11.23 1.35
C THR A 112 -0.70 12.55 0.86
N LEU A 113 -0.13 13.35 1.75
CA LEU A 113 0.41 14.67 1.47
C LEU A 113 1.92 14.69 1.29
N VAL A 114 2.60 13.55 1.51
CA VAL A 114 4.06 13.51 1.40
C VAL A 114 4.47 13.76 -0.06
N PRO A 115 5.30 14.79 -0.33
CA PRO A 115 5.74 15.11 -1.67
C PRO A 115 6.76 14.09 -2.18
N TYR A 116 6.89 14.01 -3.50
CA TYR A 116 7.92 13.20 -4.13
C TYR A 116 9.32 13.77 -3.81
N ASN A 117 10.27 12.87 -3.55
CA ASN A 117 11.67 13.21 -3.35
C ASN A 117 12.56 12.11 -3.93
N GLN A 118 13.48 12.47 -4.82
CA GLN A 118 14.37 11.54 -5.52
C GLN A 118 15.29 10.75 -4.56
N LYS A 119 15.61 11.31 -3.39
CA LYS A 119 16.47 10.67 -2.38
C LYS A 119 15.76 9.60 -1.56
N HIS A 120 14.44 9.45 -1.71
CA HIS A 120 13.70 8.42 -0.99
C HIS A 120 13.98 7.03 -1.55
N SER A 121 13.76 6.00 -0.71
CA SER A 121 13.99 4.61 -1.12
C SER A 121 13.02 4.16 -2.22
N ALA A 122 13.45 3.18 -3.01
CA ALA A 122 12.60 2.56 -4.02
C ALA A 122 11.32 1.94 -3.44
N VAL A 123 11.36 1.42 -2.21
CA VAL A 123 10.17 0.90 -1.52
C VAL A 123 9.19 2.04 -1.21
N TRP A 124 9.69 3.20 -0.79
CA TRP A 124 8.85 4.37 -0.55
C TRP A 124 8.23 4.89 -1.85
N HIS A 125 9.00 4.98 -2.94
CA HIS A 125 8.44 5.35 -4.24
C HIS A 125 7.37 4.37 -4.71
N ARG A 126 7.57 3.05 -4.52
CA ARG A 126 6.55 2.03 -4.79
C ARG A 126 5.26 2.26 -3.99
N LEU A 127 5.39 2.62 -2.71
CA LEU A 127 4.26 2.96 -1.85
C LEU A 127 3.55 4.23 -2.33
N CYS A 128 4.28 5.31 -2.61
CA CYS A 128 3.69 6.54 -3.14
C CYS A 128 2.97 6.32 -4.48
N HIS A 129 3.47 5.42 -5.33
CA HIS A 129 2.84 5.13 -6.62
C HIS A 129 1.50 4.40 -6.46
N ILE A 130 1.38 3.45 -5.53
CA ILE A 130 0.13 2.71 -5.33
C ILE A 130 -0.88 3.47 -4.48
N ARG A 131 -0.44 4.49 -3.72
CA ARG A 131 -1.28 5.32 -2.86
C ARG A 131 -2.57 5.75 -3.54
N ASP A 132 -2.46 6.41 -4.68
CA ASP A 132 -3.61 7.07 -5.31
C ASP A 132 -4.64 6.06 -5.85
N VAL A 133 -4.23 4.80 -6.02
CA VAL A 133 -5.09 3.67 -6.38
C VAL A 133 -5.81 3.10 -5.16
N VAL A 134 -5.17 3.09 -3.99
CA VAL A 134 -5.68 2.41 -2.79
C VAL A 134 -6.50 3.34 -1.90
N GLU A 135 -6.06 4.58 -1.72
CA GLU A 135 -6.69 5.57 -0.83
C GLU A 135 -8.20 5.78 -1.02
N PRO A 136 -8.75 5.76 -2.26
CA PRO A 136 -10.21 5.83 -2.45
C PRO A 136 -10.99 4.67 -1.81
N PHE A 137 -10.32 3.57 -1.50
CA PHE A 137 -10.92 2.36 -0.92
C PHE A 137 -10.52 2.14 0.54
N VAL A 138 -9.87 3.11 1.18
CA VAL A 138 -9.46 3.03 2.59
C VAL A 138 -10.47 3.80 3.42
N PHE A 139 -11.40 3.09 4.07
CA PHE A 139 -12.43 3.67 4.93
C PHE A 139 -12.14 3.43 6.39
N TRP A 140 -12.44 4.39 7.26
CA TRP A 140 -12.14 4.28 8.68
C TRP A 140 -13.42 4.25 9.52
N THR A 141 -13.53 3.25 10.39
CA THR A 141 -14.48 3.29 11.52
C THR A 141 -13.81 3.96 12.71
N LEU A 142 -14.48 4.99 13.24
CA LEU A 142 -13.99 5.74 14.39
C LEU A 142 -14.05 4.89 15.68
N GLY A 143 -12.89 4.74 16.31
CA GLY A 143 -12.72 4.25 17.67
C GLY A 143 -12.24 5.39 18.56
N HIS A 144 -10.94 5.42 18.88
CA HIS A 144 -10.30 6.50 19.65
C HIS A 144 -9.98 7.75 18.83
N GLY A 145 -10.18 7.73 17.51
CA GLY A 145 -10.14 8.91 16.65
C GLY A 145 -8.74 9.43 16.33
N SER A 146 -7.70 8.59 16.26
CA SER A 146 -6.37 9.02 15.75
C SER A 146 -6.30 9.25 14.25
N VAL A 147 -7.39 8.91 13.56
CA VAL A 147 -7.57 9.12 12.13
C VAL A 147 -7.50 10.62 11.79
N SER A 148 -6.98 10.98 10.62
CA SER A 148 -6.88 12.39 10.19
C SER A 148 -8.28 12.97 9.94
N PHE A 149 -8.59 14.11 10.56
CA PHE A 149 -9.90 14.73 10.39
C PHE A 149 -10.18 15.09 8.92
N TRP A 150 -9.19 15.61 8.20
CA TRP A 150 -9.39 16.13 6.85
C TRP A 150 -9.05 15.16 5.72
N HIS A 151 -8.10 14.26 5.95
CA HIS A 151 -7.46 13.49 4.88
C HIS A 151 -7.86 12.02 4.81
N ASP A 152 -8.66 11.54 5.75
CA ASP A 152 -9.15 10.17 5.80
C ASP A 152 -10.66 10.06 5.55
N ASN A 153 -11.08 8.93 4.98
CA ASN A 153 -12.47 8.61 4.69
C ASN A 153 -13.17 8.02 5.93
N TRP A 154 -13.39 8.84 6.96
CA TRP A 154 -14.12 8.43 8.17
C TRP A 154 -15.55 8.96 8.22
N PHE A 155 -15.84 10.06 7.51
CA PHE A 155 -17.16 10.71 7.48
C PHE A 155 -18.06 10.22 6.34
N GLY A 156 -17.49 9.66 5.28
CA GLY A 156 -18.22 9.21 4.10
C GLY A 156 -17.29 8.66 3.02
N GLU A 157 -17.73 8.71 1.76
CA GLU A 157 -17.04 8.11 0.62
C GLU A 157 -15.69 8.76 0.26
N LYS A 158 -15.48 10.00 0.70
CA LYS A 158 -14.30 10.81 0.36
C LYS A 158 -13.81 11.59 1.58
N PRO A 159 -12.55 12.04 1.60
CA PRO A 159 -12.03 12.81 2.72
C PRO A 159 -12.72 14.17 2.77
N LEU A 160 -12.91 14.71 3.98
CA LEU A 160 -13.53 16.03 4.16
C LEU A 160 -12.82 17.14 3.38
N ALA A 161 -11.49 17.05 3.19
CA ALA A 161 -10.74 18.02 2.39
C ALA A 161 -11.17 18.06 0.90
N ARG A 162 -11.79 16.99 0.38
CA ARG A 162 -12.35 16.97 -0.99
C ARG A 162 -13.77 17.47 -1.07
N ILE A 163 -14.47 17.57 0.06
CA ILE A 163 -15.86 18.01 0.15
C ILE A 163 -15.92 19.50 0.52
N VAL A 164 -15.07 19.90 1.47
CA VAL A 164 -14.99 21.28 1.98
C VAL A 164 -13.72 21.91 1.42
N HIS A 165 -13.88 22.84 0.48
CA HIS A 165 -12.77 23.61 -0.06
C HIS A 165 -12.33 24.68 0.94
N ARG A 166 -11.05 24.65 1.32
CA ARG A 166 -10.41 25.63 2.22
C ARG A 166 -9.00 25.96 1.72
N GLU A 167 -8.50 27.12 2.12
CA GLU A 167 -7.11 27.52 1.84
C GLU A 167 -6.09 26.64 2.56
N SER A 168 -6.43 26.15 3.76
CA SER A 168 -5.55 25.32 4.58
C SER A 168 -6.34 24.32 5.43
N TYR A 169 -5.73 23.16 5.66
CA TYR A 169 -6.28 22.05 6.45
C TYR A 169 -5.36 21.72 7.62
N THR A 170 -5.94 21.58 8.80
CA THR A 170 -5.19 21.21 10.02
C THR A 170 -4.83 19.73 9.98
N LEU A 171 -3.63 19.36 10.43
CA LEU A 171 -3.23 17.94 10.53
C LEU A 171 -3.69 17.29 11.84
N LYS A 172 -4.76 17.81 12.44
CA LYS A 172 -5.28 17.32 13.72
C LYS A 172 -6.08 16.02 13.53
N PRO A 173 -5.95 15.07 14.46
CA PRO A 173 -6.75 13.87 14.44
C PRO A 173 -8.21 14.17 14.83
N VAL A 174 -9.12 13.23 14.55
CA VAL A 174 -10.55 13.37 14.85
C VAL A 174 -10.81 13.62 16.34
N HIS A 175 -10.12 12.91 17.23
CA HIS A 175 -10.31 13.04 18.68
C HIS A 175 -9.92 14.41 19.25
N TYR A 176 -9.13 15.20 18.51
CA TYR A 176 -8.84 16.58 18.90
C TYR A 176 -10.10 17.45 18.97
N TYR A 177 -11.17 17.03 18.31
CA TYR A 177 -12.46 17.70 18.29
C TYR A 177 -13.48 17.09 19.26
N TRP A 178 -13.03 16.32 20.25
CA TRP A 178 -13.87 15.82 21.33
C TRP A 178 -13.69 16.62 22.61
N HIS A 179 -14.71 16.61 23.46
CA HIS A 179 -14.70 17.17 24.81
C HIS A 179 -15.56 16.28 25.71
N GLU A 180 -15.00 15.78 26.81
CA GLU A 180 -15.73 14.95 27.80
C GLU A 180 -16.47 13.73 27.22
N GLY A 181 -15.93 13.13 26.15
CA GLY A 181 -16.53 11.95 25.49
C GLY A 181 -17.57 12.27 24.41
N GLU A 182 -17.85 13.55 24.17
CA GLU A 182 -18.76 14.03 23.13
C GLU A 182 -18.02 14.89 22.08
N TRP A 183 -18.68 15.19 20.97
CA TRP A 183 -18.15 16.13 19.98
C TRP A 183 -18.10 17.54 20.56
N ASN A 184 -16.97 18.24 20.38
CA ASN A 184 -16.85 19.66 20.65
C ASN A 184 -17.56 20.44 19.53
N VAL A 185 -18.88 20.60 19.69
CA VAL A 185 -19.78 21.22 18.71
C VAL A 185 -19.28 22.61 18.28
N PRO A 186 -18.94 23.55 19.19
CA PRO A 186 -18.46 24.87 18.78
C PRO A 186 -17.24 24.79 17.85
N LYS A 187 -16.27 23.91 18.18
CA LYS A 187 -15.05 23.76 17.41
C LYS A 187 -15.29 23.16 16.02
N ILE A 188 -16.22 22.22 15.88
CA ILE A 188 -16.60 21.63 14.60
C ILE A 188 -17.26 22.68 13.71
N PHE A 189 -18.24 23.43 14.23
CA PHE A 189 -18.97 24.45 13.46
C PHE A 189 -18.07 25.60 12.96
N MET A 190 -16.92 25.85 13.61
CA MET A 190 -15.93 26.82 13.12
C MET A 190 -15.12 26.34 11.91
N ILE A 191 -15.05 25.03 11.67
CA ILE A 191 -14.12 24.47 10.68
C ILE A 191 -14.81 23.82 9.47
N VAL A 192 -16.09 23.48 9.59
CA VAL A 192 -16.89 22.89 8.50
C VAL A 192 -18.22 23.62 8.34
N PRO A 193 -18.83 23.60 7.13
CA PRO A 193 -20.17 24.12 6.91
C PRO A 193 -21.21 23.49 7.85
N THR A 194 -22.25 24.25 8.18
CA THR A 194 -23.27 23.90 9.18
C THR A 194 -23.91 22.53 8.94
N HIS A 195 -24.25 22.20 7.69
CA HIS A 195 -24.87 20.92 7.35
C HIS A 195 -23.95 19.71 7.61
N ILE A 196 -22.65 19.86 7.34
CA ILE A 196 -21.63 18.83 7.63
C ILE A 196 -21.40 18.73 9.13
N ALA A 197 -21.35 19.87 9.81
CA ALA A 197 -21.19 19.93 11.26
C ALA A 197 -22.30 19.14 11.97
N TYR A 198 -23.57 19.37 11.60
CA TYR A 198 -24.69 18.61 12.13
C TYR A 198 -24.54 17.10 11.88
N ALA A 199 -24.21 16.70 10.66
CA ALA A 199 -24.02 15.29 10.32
C ALA A 199 -22.87 14.65 11.12
N ILE A 200 -21.74 15.34 11.30
CA ILE A 200 -20.62 14.86 12.12
C ILE A 200 -21.07 14.63 13.56
N CYS A 201 -21.81 15.57 14.13
CA CYS A 201 -22.29 15.49 15.52
C CYS A 201 -23.29 14.34 15.76
N GLN A 202 -23.91 13.78 14.71
CA GLN A 202 -24.76 12.58 14.83
C GLN A 202 -23.96 11.27 14.87
N ILE A 203 -22.66 11.30 14.55
CA ILE A 203 -21.84 10.09 14.53
C ILE A 203 -21.50 9.69 15.98
N PRO A 204 -21.81 8.45 16.41
CA PRO A 204 -21.50 8.00 17.75
C PRO A 204 -19.98 7.86 17.94
N ILE A 205 -19.48 8.27 19.10
CA ILE A 205 -18.06 8.15 19.46
C ILE A 205 -17.85 6.83 20.21
N ALA A 206 -17.11 5.90 19.63
CA ALA A 206 -16.74 4.64 20.26
C ALA A 206 -15.33 4.71 20.90
N ALA A 207 -15.12 5.65 21.83
CA ALA A 207 -13.80 5.96 22.39
C ALA A 207 -13.06 4.77 23.03
N GLY A 208 -13.78 3.73 23.45
CA GLY A 208 -13.20 2.49 23.99
C GLY A 208 -12.69 1.48 22.95
N GLN A 209 -12.88 1.75 21.65
CA GLN A 209 -12.45 0.87 20.56
C GLN A 209 -11.25 1.47 19.81
N VAL A 210 -10.46 0.62 19.16
CA VAL A 210 -9.37 1.06 18.28
C VAL A 210 -9.97 1.41 16.92
N ASP A 211 -9.44 2.46 16.28
CA ASP A 211 -9.79 2.80 14.90
C ASP A 211 -9.44 1.63 13.96
N LYS A 212 -10.33 1.31 13.02
CA LYS A 212 -10.14 0.20 12.07
C LYS A 212 -10.38 0.68 10.66
N ILE A 213 -9.63 0.09 9.73
CA ILE A 213 -9.89 0.27 8.31
C ILE A 213 -10.88 -0.82 7.86
N VAL A 214 -11.91 -0.42 7.11
CA VAL A 214 -12.96 -1.27 6.54
C VAL A 214 -12.78 -1.40 5.03
#